data_AF-A0A177AYA6-F1
#
_entry.id   AF-A0A177AYA6-F1
#
_cell.length_a   1.000
_cell.length_b   1.000
_cell.length_c   1.000
_cell.angle_alpha   90.00
_cell.angle_beta   90.00
_cell.angle_gamma   90.00
#
_symmetry.space_group_name_H-M   'P 1'
#
loop_
_entity.id
_entity.type
_entity.pdbx_description
1 polymer ?
#
loop_
_entity_poly.entity_id
_entity_poly.type
_entity_poly.pdbx_seq_one_letter_code
_entity_poly.pdbx_strand_id
1 'polypeptide(L)'
;MEIDLLIQNQIRTTKLEPKMASHFDPYDMNGGSVVAISGDNFAIIGSDTRLSQSYNILSRNVPKISTIGNDIAIGMSGFHGDIITFKKKIKSIVKGSH
;
A
#
# COMPACT_ATOMS: atom_id res chain seq x y z
N MET A 1 -14.02 59.56 -0.38
CA MET A 1 -12.83 58.93 0.24
C MET A 1 -13.18 57.77 1.19
N GLU A 2 -14.45 57.45 1.46
CA GLU A 2 -14.81 56.22 2.21
C GLU A 2 -15.49 55.14 1.33
N ILE A 3 -16.11 55.52 0.22
CA ILE A 3 -16.85 54.59 -0.66
C ILE A 3 -15.88 53.67 -1.43
N ASP A 4 -14.73 54.20 -1.87
CA ASP A 4 -13.69 53.40 -2.55
C ASP A 4 -13.05 52.36 -1.63
N LEU A 5 -12.93 52.64 -0.33
CA LEU A 5 -12.35 51.71 0.63
C LEU A 5 -13.27 50.50 0.90
N LEU A 6 -14.59 50.68 0.78
CA LEU A 6 -15.56 49.61 0.98
C LEU A 6 -15.60 48.63 -0.21
N ILE A 7 -15.47 49.14 -1.44
CA ILE A 7 -15.39 48.33 -2.66
C ILE A 7 -14.10 47.49 -2.66
N GLN A 8 -12.98 48.07 -2.21
CA GLN A 8 -11.69 47.38 -2.17
C GLN A 8 -11.62 46.27 -1.11
N ASN A 9 -12.43 46.33 -0.04
CA ASN A 9 -12.50 45.29 0.99
C ASN A 9 -13.47 44.14 0.65
N GLN A 10 -14.45 44.35 -0.24
CA GLN A 10 -15.38 43.29 -0.69
C GLN A 10 -14.76 42.35 -1.75
N ILE A 11 -13.66 42.74 -2.40
CA ILE A 11 -12.95 41.91 -3.41
C ILE A 11 -11.90 40.98 -2.75
N ARG A 12 -11.67 41.09 -1.42
CA ARG A 12 -10.66 40.30 -0.68
C ARG A 12 -11.04 38.85 -0.34
N THR A 13 -12.16 38.35 -0.82
CA THR A 13 -12.53 36.92 -0.73
C THR A 13 -12.81 36.45 -2.16
N THR A 14 -11.84 35.94 -2.92
CA THR A 14 -11.38 34.56 -2.82
C THR A 14 -9.96 34.46 -3.38
N LYS A 15 -8.93 34.63 -2.53
CA LYS A 15 -7.67 33.92 -2.82
C LYS A 15 -8.02 32.44 -2.73
N LEU A 16 -8.28 31.81 -3.89
CA LEU A 16 -8.21 30.37 -4.01
C LEU A 16 -6.77 30.03 -3.63
N GLU A 17 -6.56 29.57 -2.39
CA GLU A 17 -5.29 28.97 -2.03
C GLU A 17 -4.96 27.95 -3.12
N PRO A 18 -3.73 27.95 -3.68
CA PRO A 18 -3.37 26.98 -4.69
C PRO A 18 -3.68 25.63 -4.09
N LYS A 19 -4.69 24.95 -4.63
CA LYS A 19 -5.07 23.59 -4.25
C LYS A 19 -3.77 22.81 -4.38
N MET A 20 -3.12 22.51 -3.26
CA MET A 20 -1.81 21.86 -3.27
C MET A 20 -1.98 20.67 -4.19
N ALA A 21 -1.37 20.72 -5.37
CA ALA A 21 -1.47 19.63 -6.31
C ALA A 21 -0.90 18.45 -5.54
N SER A 22 -1.75 17.46 -5.25
CA SER A 22 -1.29 16.18 -4.71
C SER A 22 -0.20 15.73 -5.66
N HIS A 23 1.05 15.82 -5.24
CA HIS A 23 2.14 15.30 -6.02
C HIS A 23 1.88 13.80 -6.19
N PHE A 24 2.23 13.25 -7.35
CA PHE A 24 2.09 11.82 -7.54
C PHE A 24 3.00 11.10 -6.53
N ASP A 25 2.39 10.28 -5.67
CA ASP A 25 3.09 9.33 -4.80
C ASP A 25 2.98 7.94 -5.43
N PRO A 26 4.10 7.29 -5.80
CA PRO A 26 4.07 5.96 -6.40
C PRO A 26 3.70 4.84 -5.40
N TYR A 27 3.67 5.12 -4.10
CA TYR A 27 3.47 4.12 -3.05
C TYR A 27 2.16 4.28 -2.30
N ASP A 28 1.70 3.16 -1.74
CA ASP A 28 0.54 3.12 -0.84
C ASP A 28 0.80 2.09 0.27
N MET A 29 0.19 2.31 1.44
CA MET A 29 0.31 1.40 2.57
C MET A 29 -0.94 0.54 2.71
N ASN A 30 -0.92 -0.66 2.12
CA ASN A 30 -2.09 -1.55 2.16
C ASN A 30 -2.18 -2.45 3.40
N GLY A 31 -1.27 -2.25 4.35
CA GLY A 31 -1.25 -2.96 5.62
C GLY A 31 -0.90 -4.44 5.48
N GLY A 32 -1.52 -5.23 6.35
CA GLY A 32 -1.25 -6.65 6.53
C GLY A 32 -0.15 -6.90 7.56
N SER A 33 -0.18 -8.08 8.17
CA SER A 33 0.82 -8.52 9.13
C SER A 33 1.13 -9.99 8.87
N VAL A 34 2.42 -10.31 8.89
CA VAL A 34 2.93 -11.66 8.70
C VAL A 34 3.81 -11.99 9.89
N VAL A 35 3.62 -13.17 10.47
CA VAL A 35 4.45 -13.73 11.53
C VAL A 35 4.93 -15.10 11.11
N ALA A 36 6.16 -15.45 11.51
CA ALA A 36 6.71 -16.78 11.31
C ALA A 36 7.43 -17.26 12.57
N ILE A 37 7.38 -18.57 12.81
CA ILE A 37 8.04 -19.24 13.92
C ILE A 37 8.80 -20.44 13.34
N SER A 38 10.10 -20.52 13.63
CA SER A 38 10.92 -21.68 13.34
C SER A 38 10.88 -22.67 14.50
N GLY A 39 10.60 -23.94 14.20
CA GLY A 39 10.89 -25.08 15.07
C GLY A 39 12.11 -25.85 14.57
N ASP A 40 12.47 -26.93 15.27
CA ASP A 40 13.70 -27.69 14.96
C ASP A 40 13.68 -28.30 13.54
N ASN A 41 12.51 -28.82 13.12
CA ASN A 41 12.33 -29.51 11.84
C ASN A 41 11.14 -28.97 11.02
N PHE A 42 10.64 -27.78 11.36
CA PHE A 42 9.51 -27.17 10.65
C PHE A 42 9.54 -25.64 10.78
N ALA A 43 8.81 -24.96 9.91
CA ALA A 43 8.52 -23.54 10.06
C ALA A 43 7.01 -23.31 9.89
N ILE A 44 6.43 -22.48 10.76
CA ILE A 44 5.04 -22.04 10.65
C ILE A 44 5.05 -20.57 10.23
N ILE A 45 4.23 -20.23 9.25
CA ILE A 45 4.01 -18.86 8.81
C ILE A 45 2.50 -18.57 8.81
N GLY A 46 2.12 -17.42 9.37
CA GLY A 46 0.74 -16.96 9.46
C GLY A 46 0.62 -15.51 9.03
N SER A 47 -0.51 -15.16 8.41
CA SER A 47 -0.83 -13.78 8.06
C SER A 47 -2.32 -13.50 8.22
N ASP A 48 -2.66 -12.22 8.33
CA ASP A 48 -4.03 -11.79 8.08
C ASP A 48 -4.35 -11.84 6.57
N THR A 49 -5.62 -11.59 6.23
CA THR A 49 -6.12 -11.59 4.84
C THR A 49 -6.72 -10.25 4.43
N ARG A 50 -6.62 -9.22 5.28
CA ARG A 50 -7.21 -7.92 5.00
C ARG A 50 -6.32 -7.14 4.04
N LEU A 51 -6.94 -6.47 3.08
CA LEU A 51 -6.33 -5.46 2.24
C LEU A 51 -7.04 -4.15 2.51
N SER A 52 -6.29 -3.19 3.06
CA SER A 52 -6.81 -1.87 3.40
C SER A 52 -6.18 -0.81 2.52
N GLN A 53 -6.82 0.34 2.46
CA GLN A 53 -6.25 1.55 1.88
C GLN A 53 -6.80 2.74 2.66
N SER A 54 -5.91 3.48 3.31
CA SER A 54 -6.31 4.52 4.26
C SER A 54 -7.35 3.98 5.26
N TYR A 55 -8.54 4.58 5.32
CA TYR A 55 -9.63 4.19 6.23
C TYR A 55 -10.61 3.15 5.64
N ASN A 56 -10.32 2.59 4.46
CA ASN A 56 -11.19 1.66 3.75
C ASN A 56 -10.64 0.24 3.73
N ILE A 57 -11.55 -0.75 3.71
CA ILE A 57 -11.23 -2.16 3.45
C ILE A 57 -11.57 -2.46 2.00
N LEU A 58 -10.55 -2.72 1.18
CA LEU A 58 -10.71 -3.09 -0.21
C LEU A 58 -11.17 -4.54 -0.35
N SER A 59 -10.60 -5.44 0.46
CA SER A 59 -10.97 -6.85 0.50
C SER A 59 -10.59 -7.49 1.83
N ARG A 60 -11.32 -8.54 2.20
CA ARG A 60 -11.08 -9.35 3.41
C ARG A 60 -10.43 -10.70 3.09
N ASN A 61 -10.21 -11.01 1.81
CA ASN A 61 -9.72 -12.30 1.37
C ASN A 61 -8.53 -12.16 0.40
N VAL A 62 -7.46 -11.53 0.88
CA VAL A 62 -6.20 -11.35 0.14
C VAL A 62 -5.07 -12.01 0.94
N PRO A 63 -4.71 -13.26 0.63
CA PRO A 63 -3.64 -13.96 1.33
C PRO A 63 -2.30 -13.26 1.08
N LYS A 64 -1.51 -13.11 2.15
CA LYS A 64 -0.17 -12.49 2.11
C LYS A 64 0.96 -13.48 1.97
N ILE A 65 0.65 -14.77 2.14
CA ILE A 65 1.59 -15.88 2.02
C ILE A 65 1.48 -16.50 0.62
N SER A 66 2.62 -16.77 -0.01
CA SER A 66 2.72 -17.51 -1.26
C SER A 66 3.76 -18.62 -1.14
N THR A 67 3.42 -19.81 -1.62
CA THR A 67 4.41 -20.87 -1.88
C THR A 67 5.12 -20.58 -3.21
N ILE A 68 6.44 -20.77 -3.24
CA ILE A 68 7.29 -20.47 -4.41
C ILE A 68 8.13 -21.66 -4.90
N GLY A 69 8.28 -22.71 -4.10
CA GLY A 69 8.96 -23.95 -4.45
C GLY A 69 8.63 -25.06 -3.44
N ASN A 70 9.37 -26.17 -3.50
CA ASN A 70 9.26 -27.23 -2.49
C ASN A 70 9.75 -26.69 -1.15
N ASP A 71 8.89 -26.76 -0.13
CA ASP A 71 9.18 -26.35 1.26
C ASP A 71 9.58 -24.89 1.47
N ILE A 72 9.31 -24.01 0.48
CA ILE A 72 9.58 -22.57 0.58
C ILE A 72 8.27 -21.77 0.47
N ALA A 73 7.93 -21.09 1.56
CA ALA A 73 6.84 -20.13 1.64
C ALA A 73 7.38 -18.74 1.96
N ILE A 74 6.77 -17.71 1.36
CA ILE A 74 7.12 -16.30 1.59
C ILE A 74 5.87 -15.52 1.97
N GLY A 75 5.96 -14.74 3.05
CA GLY A 75 4.91 -13.81 3.47
C GLY A 75 5.34 -12.36 3.23
N MET A 76 4.46 -11.56 2.62
CA MET A 76 4.77 -10.18 2.22
C MET A 76 3.64 -9.24 2.64
N SER A 77 3.98 -8.12 3.28
CA SER A 77 3.04 -7.07 3.71
C SER A 77 3.52 -5.69 3.23
N GLY A 78 2.68 -4.66 3.33
CA GLY A 78 2.99 -3.32 2.83
C GLY A 78 2.27 -3.00 1.53
N PHE A 79 2.98 -2.41 0.56
CA PHE A 79 2.39 -1.98 -0.71
C PHE A 79 2.02 -3.18 -1.59
N HIS A 80 0.74 -3.32 -1.90
CA HIS A 80 0.24 -4.50 -2.61
C HIS A 80 0.69 -4.55 -4.08
N GLY A 81 0.92 -3.40 -4.72
CA GLY A 81 1.44 -3.32 -6.08
C GLY A 81 2.81 -3.99 -6.20
N ASP A 82 3.73 -3.69 -5.28
CA ASP A 82 5.05 -4.32 -5.22
C ASP A 82 4.96 -5.81 -4.91
N ILE A 83 4.09 -6.20 -3.98
CA ILE A 83 3.88 -7.62 -3.62
C ILE A 83 3.50 -8.46 -4.85
N ILE A 84 2.59 -7.96 -5.69
CA ILE A 84 2.15 -8.68 -6.89
C ILE A 84 3.32 -8.84 -7.87
N THR A 85 4.09 -7.77 -8.09
CA THR A 85 5.21 -7.75 -9.03
C THR A 85 6.35 -8.66 -8.55
N PHE A 86 6.73 -8.54 -7.28
CA PHE A 86 7.75 -9.37 -6.65
C PHE A 86 7.35 -10.84 -6.69
N LYS A 87 6.11 -11.19 -6.33
CA LYS A 87 5.59 -12.56 -6.38
C LYS A 87 5.73 -13.17 -7.77
N LYS A 88 5.41 -12.42 -8.83
CA LYS A 88 5.58 -12.89 -10.22
C LYS A 88 7.05 -13.09 -10.56
N LYS A 89 7.91 -12.12 -10.23
CA LYS A 89 9.35 -12.17 -10.53
C LYS A 89 10.04 -13.35 -9.84
N ILE A 90 9.77 -13.55 -8.55
CA ILE A 90 10.43 -14.61 -7.79
C ILE A 90 10.00 -16.00 -8.24
N LYS A 91 8.70 -16.19 -8.54
CA LYS A 91 8.21 -17.45 -9.12
C LYS A 91 8.85 -17.75 -10.46
N SER A 92 9.06 -16.73 -11.30
CA SER A 92 9.76 -16.91 -12.59
C SER A 92 11.22 -17.33 -12.41
N ILE A 93 11.92 -16.76 -11.43
CA ILE A 93 13.33 -17.10 -11.17
C ILE A 93 13.45 -18.53 -10.65
N VAL A 94 12.63 -18.90 -9.67
CA VAL A 94 12.66 -20.25 -9.08
C VAL A 94 12.26 -21.30 -10.12
N LYS A 95 11.23 -21.05 -10.92
CA LYS A 95 10.80 -21.99 -11.97
C LYS A 95 11.85 -22.16 -13.08
N GLY A 96 12.61 -21.12 -13.41
CA GLY A 96 13.68 -21.18 -14.42
C GLY A 96 14.99 -21.78 -13.91
N SER A 97 15.08 -22.12 -12.62
CA SER A 97 16.27 -22.73 -12.01
C SER A 97 16.20 -24.27 -11.96
N HIS A 98 15.21 -24.86 -12.65
CA HIS A 98 15.04 -26.29 -12.85
C HIS A 98 15.09 -26.64 -14.34
#